data_AF-A0A962SD81-F1
#
_entry.id   AF-A0A962SD81-F1
#
_cell.length_a   1.000
_cell.length_b   1.000
_cell.length_c   1.000
_cell.angle_alpha   90.00
_cell.angle_beta   90.00
_cell.angle_gamma   90.00
#
_symmetry.space_group_name_H-M   'P 1'
#
loop_
_entity.id
_entity.type
_entity.pdbx_description
1 polymer ?
#
loop_
_entity_poly.entity_id
_entity_poly.type
_entity_poly.pdbx_seq_one_letter_code
_entity_poly.pdbx_strand_id
1 'polypeptide(L)'
;INWTKTVADDPIFPHRGWRLFAQLSGASNAVLSDLSFVQLYASGKYVHDFGPGRLLLRSELATSVVDGVEDLPVSIRYFTGGDQSVRGYQYGSLGATNDDGEVVGGKHLLTASVEYDFQVLPSWRGAVFYDTGNSFADYTNLALKASAGLGVRWQSPIGPIRADVARALDGSGYRLHVTMGPDL
;
A
#
# COMPACT_ATOMS: atom_id res chain seq x y z
N ILE A 1 -12.03 16.05 3.35
CA ILE A 1 -11.37 16.30 4.67
C ILE A 1 -10.23 15.31 4.82
N ASN A 2 -9.05 15.75 5.27
CA ASN A 2 -7.94 14.86 5.58
C ASN A 2 -7.45 15.09 7.01
N TRP A 3 -6.86 14.04 7.59
CA TRP A 3 -6.19 14.06 8.88
C TRP A 3 -4.93 13.22 8.79
N THR A 4 -3.85 13.70 9.39
CA THR A 4 -2.57 12.98 9.44
C THR A 4 -1.93 13.20 10.79
N LYS A 5 -1.33 12.15 11.35
CA LYS A 5 -0.45 12.25 12.51
C LYS A 5 0.75 11.34 12.32
N THR A 6 1.93 11.92 12.46
CA THR A 6 3.22 11.22 12.41
C THR A 6 3.97 11.47 13.70
N VAL A 7 4.50 10.41 14.30
CA VAL A 7 5.38 10.45 15.45
C VAL A 7 6.58 9.56 15.14
N ALA A 8 7.78 10.10 15.18
CA ALA A 8 9.01 9.38 14.89
C ALA A 8 10.14 9.89 15.78
N ASP A 9 11.04 8.99 16.17
CA ASP A 9 12.27 9.34 16.89
C ASP A 9 13.29 10.04 15.99
N ASP A 10 13.40 9.63 14.73
CA ASP A 10 14.20 10.27 13.69
C ASP A 10 13.36 10.51 12.43
N PRO A 11 13.39 11.73 11.84
CA PRO A 11 12.55 12.06 10.68
C PRO A 11 13.01 11.41 9.36
N ILE A 12 14.26 10.93 9.27
CA ILE A 12 14.85 10.37 8.05
C ILE A 12 15.01 8.86 8.16
N PHE A 13 15.51 8.38 9.30
CA PHE A 13 15.78 6.97 9.59
C PHE A 13 15.11 6.50 10.88
N PRO A 14 13.76 6.50 10.94
CA PRO A 14 13.06 6.19 12.17
C PRO A 14 13.35 4.76 12.64
N HIS A 15 13.71 4.62 13.91
CA HIS A 15 13.85 3.33 14.59
C HIS A 15 12.57 2.98 15.33
N ARG A 16 11.83 3.99 15.78
CA ARG A 16 10.55 3.87 16.46
C ARG A 16 9.63 4.98 16.02
N GLY A 17 8.49 4.62 15.47
CA GLY A 17 7.52 5.60 15.05
C GLY A 17 6.31 5.02 14.37
N TRP A 18 5.35 5.88 14.12
CA TRP A 18 4.15 5.54 13.39
C TRP A 18 3.59 6.74 12.65
N ARG A 19 2.84 6.44 11.60
CA ARG A 19 2.05 7.41 10.85
C ARG A 19 0.66 6.86 10.65
N LEU A 20 -0.33 7.69 10.93
CA LEU A 20 -1.72 7.43 10.59
C LEU A 20 -2.20 8.53 9.65
N PHE A 21 -2.94 8.13 8.63
CA PHE A 21 -3.61 9.01 7.69
C PHE A 21 -5.06 8.56 7.55
N ALA A 22 -5.97 9.53 7.50
CA ALA A 22 -7.38 9.29 7.21
C ALA A 22 -7.91 10.40 6.30
N GLN A 23 -8.74 10.03 5.34
CA GLN A 23 -9.37 10.94 4.40
C GLN A 23 -10.84 10.55 4.21
N LEU A 24 -11.71 11.55 4.35
CA LEU A 24 -13.12 11.48 3.98
C LEU A 24 -13.34 12.37 2.76
N SER A 25 -13.77 11.78 1.67
CA SER A 25 -14.10 12.45 0.41
C SER A 25 -15.57 12.19 0.08
N GLY A 26 -16.18 13.07 -0.70
CA GLY A 26 -17.53 12.84 -1.17
C GLY A 26 -17.99 13.93 -2.11
N ALA A 27 -18.98 13.59 -2.92
CA ALA A 27 -19.67 14.50 -3.82
C ALA A 27 -21.17 14.23 -3.72
N SER A 28 -21.99 15.21 -4.11
CA SER A 28 -23.44 15.08 -4.09
C SER A 28 -24.07 15.89 -5.20
N ASN A 29 -25.08 15.31 -5.85
CA ASN A 29 -25.87 15.98 -6.89
C ASN A 29 -26.64 17.19 -6.32
N ALA A 30 -26.90 17.21 -5.02
CA ALA A 30 -27.51 18.36 -4.34
C ALA A 30 -26.59 19.59 -4.29
N VAL A 31 -25.29 19.43 -4.57
CA VAL A 31 -24.28 20.48 -4.53
C VAL A 31 -23.53 20.55 -5.88
N LEU A 32 -24.30 20.55 -6.99
CA LEU A 32 -23.80 20.75 -8.37
C LEU A 32 -22.81 19.69 -8.88
N SER A 33 -22.77 18.49 -8.29
CA SER A 33 -21.97 17.38 -8.83
C SER A 33 -22.77 16.51 -9.79
N ASP A 34 -22.08 15.91 -10.76
CA ASP A 34 -22.65 14.90 -11.66
C ASP A 34 -22.70 13.49 -10.99
N LEU A 35 -22.12 13.36 -9.79
CA LEU A 35 -21.98 12.10 -9.06
C LEU A 35 -22.26 12.28 -7.56
N SER A 36 -22.86 11.26 -6.95
CA SER A 36 -23.02 11.18 -5.49
C SER A 36 -22.25 9.99 -4.93
N PHE A 37 -21.29 10.24 -4.04
CA PHE A 37 -20.52 9.20 -3.36
C PHE A 37 -19.96 9.69 -2.02
N VAL A 38 -19.65 8.75 -1.14
CA VAL A 38 -18.84 8.99 0.06
C VAL A 38 -17.69 7.99 0.08
N GLN A 39 -16.47 8.46 0.32
CA GLN A 39 -15.25 7.65 0.33
C GLN A 39 -14.47 7.86 1.61
N LEU A 40 -14.13 6.75 2.26
CA LEU A 40 -13.19 6.73 3.38
C LEU A 40 -11.93 6.01 2.92
N TYR A 41 -10.78 6.65 3.11
CA TYR A 41 -9.46 6.04 2.96
C TYR A 41 -8.71 6.21 4.27
N ALA A 42 -8.06 5.16 4.74
CA ALA A 42 -7.15 5.23 5.88
C ALA A 42 -5.90 4.38 5.64
N SER A 43 -4.77 4.87 6.12
CA SER A 43 -3.51 4.14 6.07
C SER A 43 -2.71 4.29 7.36
N GLY A 44 -1.95 3.24 7.65
CA GLY A 44 -1.12 3.13 8.82
C GLY A 44 0.27 2.66 8.44
N LYS A 45 1.28 3.27 9.04
CA LYS A 45 2.66 2.77 9.03
C LYS A 45 3.19 2.73 10.45
N TYR A 46 3.99 1.73 10.74
CA TYR A 46 4.61 1.53 12.03
C TYR A 46 6.02 0.99 11.84
N VAL A 47 6.98 1.51 12.59
CA VAL A 47 8.35 1.00 12.66
C VAL A 47 8.76 0.86 14.10
N HIS A 48 9.39 -0.26 14.44
CA HIS A 48 9.94 -0.50 15.76
C HIS A 48 11.15 -1.42 15.70
N ASP A 49 12.23 -1.06 16.41
CA ASP A 49 13.32 -1.99 16.69
C ASP A 49 12.81 -3.32 17.27
N PHE A 50 13.28 -4.43 16.70
CA PHE A 50 12.97 -5.77 17.16
C PHE A 50 14.21 -6.66 17.03
N GLY A 51 14.78 -7.06 18.17
CA GLY A 51 16.04 -7.81 18.19
C GLY A 51 17.19 -7.04 17.52
N PRO A 52 17.93 -7.65 16.58
CA PRO A 52 19.03 -6.97 15.87
C PRO A 52 18.55 -6.11 14.68
N GLY A 53 17.25 -6.01 14.44
CA GLY A 53 16.67 -5.34 13.27
C GLY A 53 15.52 -4.39 13.61
N ARG A 54 14.75 -4.00 12.61
CA ARG A 54 13.49 -3.28 12.74
C ARG A 54 12.37 -4.07 12.09
N LEU A 55 11.22 -4.05 12.73
CA LEU A 55 9.95 -4.46 12.18
C LEU A 55 9.24 -3.24 11.60
N LEU A 56 8.77 -3.35 10.36
CA LEU A 56 8.03 -2.35 9.64
C LEU A 56 6.67 -2.94 9.24
N LEU A 57 5.59 -2.24 9.56
CA LEU A 57 4.24 -2.61 9.20
C LEU A 57 3.63 -1.49 8.37
N ARG A 58 2.94 -1.86 7.29
CA ARG A 58 2.09 -0.95 6.51
C ARG A 58 0.71 -1.57 6.35
N SER A 59 -0.34 -0.77 6.44
CA SER A 59 -1.69 -1.17 6.07
C SER A 59 -2.44 -0.03 5.42
N GLU A 60 -3.33 -0.38 4.49
CA GLU A 60 -4.25 0.56 3.85
C GLU A 60 -5.62 -0.08 3.76
N LEU A 61 -6.63 0.71 4.04
CA LEU A 61 -8.04 0.33 3.90
C LEU A 61 -8.78 1.47 3.22
N ALA A 62 -9.70 1.13 2.33
CA ALA A 62 -10.57 2.11 1.72
C ALA A 62 -11.95 1.52 1.44
N THR A 63 -12.96 2.37 1.47
CA THR A 63 -14.33 2.01 1.15
C THR A 63 -15.09 3.18 0.55
N SER A 64 -15.85 2.91 -0.50
CA SER A 64 -16.74 3.86 -1.15
C SER A 64 -18.17 3.40 -0.96
N VAL A 65 -19.02 4.28 -0.45
CA VAL A 65 -20.46 4.10 -0.38
C VAL A 65 -21.06 4.59 -1.68
N VAL A 66 -21.39 3.62 -2.53
CA VAL A 66 -21.98 3.75 -3.86
C VAL A 66 -22.67 2.41 -4.19
N ASP A 67 -23.66 2.41 -5.06
CA ASP A 67 -24.39 1.19 -5.43
C ASP A 67 -23.47 0.24 -6.21
N GLY A 68 -22.91 0.69 -7.34
CA GLY A 68 -21.96 -0.05 -8.18
C GLY A 68 -20.57 0.57 -8.26
N VAL A 69 -19.55 -0.23 -8.58
CA VAL A 69 -18.20 0.30 -8.90
C VAL A 69 -18.23 1.10 -10.20
N GLU A 70 -19.08 0.68 -11.13
CA GLU A 70 -19.43 1.28 -12.40
C GLU A 70 -19.90 2.72 -12.27
N ASP A 71 -20.56 3.07 -11.17
CA ASP A 71 -20.98 4.44 -10.87
C ASP A 71 -19.79 5.34 -10.52
N LEU A 72 -18.65 4.79 -10.11
CA LEU A 72 -17.44 5.57 -9.84
C LEU A 72 -16.64 5.76 -11.13
N PRO A 73 -16.21 6.99 -11.46
CA PRO A 73 -15.16 7.23 -12.44
C PRO A 73 -13.89 6.46 -12.08
N VAL A 74 -13.19 5.93 -13.09
CA VAL A 74 -11.95 5.15 -12.90
C VAL A 74 -10.92 5.88 -12.03
N SER A 75 -10.85 7.21 -12.13
CA SER A 75 -9.93 8.05 -11.37
C SER A 75 -10.12 8.01 -9.85
N ILE A 76 -11.30 7.58 -9.37
CA ILE A 76 -11.60 7.46 -7.94
C ILE A 76 -11.85 6.01 -7.50
N ARG A 77 -11.66 5.04 -8.39
CA ARG A 77 -11.65 3.61 -8.03
C ARG A 77 -10.31 3.22 -7.41
N TYR A 78 -10.33 2.16 -6.61
CA TYR A 78 -9.11 1.66 -5.99
C TYR A 78 -8.47 0.54 -6.82
N PHE A 79 -7.17 0.65 -7.01
CA PHE A 79 -6.34 -0.33 -7.69
C PHE A 79 -5.23 -0.78 -6.76
N THR A 80 -4.83 -2.04 -6.85
CA THR A 80 -3.75 -2.62 -6.03
C THR A 80 -2.69 -3.30 -6.89
N GLY A 81 -1.56 -3.64 -6.29
CA GLY A 81 -0.34 -4.11 -6.97
C GLY A 81 0.68 -2.99 -7.19
N GLY A 82 1.96 -3.34 -7.16
CA GLY A 82 3.09 -2.40 -7.26
C GLY A 82 3.71 -2.02 -5.91
N ASP A 83 4.64 -1.06 -5.96
CA ASP A 83 5.65 -0.74 -4.93
C ASP A 83 5.10 -0.48 -3.53
N GLN A 84 4.01 0.27 -3.44
CA GLN A 84 3.36 0.65 -2.18
C GLN A 84 2.03 -0.09 -1.98
N SER A 85 1.87 -1.27 -2.60
CA SER A 85 0.66 -2.08 -2.46
C SER A 85 1.03 -3.54 -2.26
N VAL A 86 1.26 -4.29 -3.35
CA VAL A 86 1.70 -5.68 -3.32
C VAL A 86 2.81 -5.83 -4.36
N ARG A 87 4.08 -5.80 -3.91
CA ARG A 87 5.25 -5.63 -4.77
C ARG A 87 5.38 -6.72 -5.84
N GLY A 88 4.95 -7.96 -5.56
CA GLY A 88 4.99 -9.05 -6.54
C GLY A 88 4.09 -8.88 -7.78
N TYR A 89 3.19 -7.89 -7.82
CA TYR A 89 2.24 -7.66 -8.90
C TYR A 89 2.52 -6.36 -9.66
N GLN A 90 2.03 -6.26 -10.91
CA GLN A 90 2.14 -5.03 -11.67
C GLN A 90 1.30 -3.94 -11.01
N TYR A 91 1.72 -2.69 -11.20
CA TYR A 91 0.93 -1.56 -10.79
C TYR A 91 -0.50 -1.65 -11.37
N GLY A 92 -1.49 -1.67 -10.48
CA GLY A 92 -2.90 -1.73 -10.83
C GLY A 92 -3.39 -3.04 -11.45
N SER A 93 -2.61 -4.13 -11.42
CA SER A 93 -3.05 -5.42 -11.95
C SER A 93 -3.91 -6.24 -10.97
N LEU A 94 -4.16 -5.73 -9.77
CA LEU A 94 -5.02 -6.37 -8.78
C LEU A 94 -6.24 -5.49 -8.54
N GLY A 95 -7.42 -6.09 -8.71
CA GLY A 95 -8.69 -5.43 -8.42
C GLY A 95 -9.90 -6.27 -8.86
N ALA A 96 -11.09 -5.69 -8.73
CA ALA A 96 -12.28 -6.26 -9.36
C ALA A 96 -12.14 -6.26 -10.88
N THR A 97 -12.73 -7.27 -11.53
CA THR A 97 -12.68 -7.45 -12.97
C THR A 97 -14.07 -7.35 -13.60
N ASN A 98 -14.14 -6.92 -14.86
CA ASN A 98 -15.35 -7.03 -15.67
C ASN A 98 -15.50 -8.46 -16.25
N ASP A 99 -16.57 -8.68 -17.04
CA ASP A 99 -16.86 -9.96 -17.69
C ASP A 99 -15.77 -10.39 -18.70
N ASP A 100 -15.03 -9.43 -19.25
CA ASP A 100 -13.89 -9.67 -20.16
C ASP A 100 -12.60 -10.04 -19.40
N GLY A 101 -12.62 -10.03 -18.06
CA GLY A 101 -11.48 -10.33 -17.20
C GLY A 101 -10.49 -9.17 -17.03
N GLU A 102 -10.84 -7.97 -17.48
CA GLU A 102 -10.03 -6.76 -17.33
C GLU A 102 -10.20 -6.17 -15.94
N VAL A 103 -9.10 -5.69 -15.34
CA VAL A 103 -9.13 -5.06 -14.02
C VAL A 103 -9.76 -3.67 -14.13
N VAL A 104 -10.92 -3.49 -13.51
CA VAL A 104 -11.69 -2.23 -13.53
C VAL A 104 -11.57 -1.41 -12.25
N GLY A 105 -10.84 -1.92 -11.25
CA GLY A 105 -10.69 -1.33 -9.92
C GLY A 105 -11.87 -1.66 -9.01
N GLY A 106 -11.72 -1.45 -7.71
CA GLY A 106 -12.74 -1.75 -6.70
C GLY A 106 -13.29 -0.49 -6.01
N LYS A 107 -14.46 -0.60 -5.37
CA LYS A 107 -14.96 0.41 -4.43
C LYS A 107 -14.39 0.23 -3.02
N HIS A 108 -13.77 -0.91 -2.75
CA HIS A 108 -13.02 -1.18 -1.52
C HIS A 108 -11.57 -1.54 -1.82
N LEU A 109 -10.69 -1.29 -0.84
CA LEU A 109 -9.28 -1.69 -0.87
C LEU A 109 -8.87 -2.20 0.51
N LEU A 110 -8.05 -3.24 0.52
CA LEU A 110 -7.34 -3.69 1.70
C LEU A 110 -5.94 -4.11 1.29
N THR A 111 -4.91 -3.50 1.89
CA THR A 111 -3.52 -3.96 1.75
C THR A 111 -2.84 -3.98 3.11
N ALA A 112 -1.89 -4.89 3.28
CA ALA A 112 -1.05 -5.01 4.45
C ALA A 112 0.34 -5.51 4.04
N SER A 113 1.36 -5.07 4.77
CA SER A 113 2.74 -5.47 4.55
C SER A 113 3.45 -5.61 5.89
N VAL A 114 4.26 -6.66 6.00
CA VAL A 114 5.18 -6.89 7.10
C VAL A 114 6.58 -6.98 6.50
N GLU A 115 7.47 -6.11 6.96
CA GLU A 115 8.86 -6.09 6.54
C GLU A 115 9.76 -6.15 7.77
N TYR A 116 10.82 -6.95 7.69
CA TYR A 116 11.86 -7.01 8.70
C TYR A 116 13.18 -6.66 8.04
N ASP A 117 13.84 -5.62 8.53
CA ASP A 117 15.16 -5.22 8.07
C ASP A 117 16.21 -5.32 9.17
N PHE A 118 17.45 -5.65 8.81
CA PHE A 118 18.54 -5.83 9.77
C PHE A 118 19.84 -5.30 9.19
N GLN A 119 20.67 -4.73 10.04
CA GLN A 119 21.94 -4.13 9.62
C GLN A 119 22.93 -5.21 9.19
N VAL A 120 23.52 -5.03 8.00
CA VAL A 120 24.53 -5.94 7.44
C VAL A 120 25.91 -5.26 7.41
N LEU A 121 25.95 -3.98 7.04
CA LEU A 121 27.13 -3.12 7.08
C LEU A 121 26.73 -1.73 7.61
N PRO A 122 27.68 -0.85 7.99
CA PRO A 122 27.36 0.54 8.28
C PRO A 122 26.57 1.16 7.12
N SER A 123 25.40 1.73 7.39
CA SER A 123 24.47 2.33 6.40
C SER A 123 23.77 1.36 5.45
N TRP A 124 23.98 0.05 5.56
CA TRP A 124 23.33 -0.96 4.71
C TRP A 124 22.54 -1.97 5.54
N ARG A 125 21.28 -2.18 5.16
CA ARG A 125 20.40 -3.17 5.78
C ARG A 125 19.90 -4.15 4.72
N GLY A 126 19.83 -5.43 5.07
CA GLY A 126 19.06 -6.42 4.32
C GLY A 126 17.63 -6.43 4.81
N ALA A 127 16.68 -6.75 3.94
CA ALA A 127 15.27 -6.82 4.26
C ALA A 127 14.60 -8.07 3.70
N VAL A 128 13.61 -8.57 4.43
CA VAL A 128 12.65 -9.59 3.98
C VAL A 128 11.25 -9.03 4.17
N PHE A 129 10.33 -9.33 3.27
CA PHE A 129 8.96 -8.83 3.41
C PHE A 129 7.92 -9.80 2.87
N TYR A 130 6.71 -9.61 3.37
CA TYR A 130 5.49 -10.24 2.91
C TYR A 130 4.42 -9.16 2.73
N ASP A 131 3.85 -9.08 1.53
CA ASP A 131 2.76 -8.17 1.20
C ASP A 131 1.50 -8.99 0.90
N THR A 132 0.35 -8.46 1.29
CA THR A 132 -0.96 -9.00 0.92
C THR A 132 -1.94 -7.88 0.67
N GLY A 133 -2.85 -8.07 -0.28
CA GLY A 133 -3.87 -7.08 -0.56
C GLY A 133 -4.66 -7.36 -1.81
N ASN A 134 -5.78 -6.66 -1.93
CA ASN A 134 -6.53 -6.54 -3.16
C ASN A 134 -7.47 -5.32 -3.10
N SER A 135 -7.94 -4.85 -4.25
CA SER A 135 -9.17 -4.06 -4.34
C SER A 135 -10.31 -4.92 -4.85
N PHE A 136 -11.53 -4.59 -4.45
CA PHE A 136 -12.69 -5.44 -4.71
C PHE A 136 -13.97 -4.61 -4.81
N ALA A 137 -14.94 -5.15 -5.55
CA ALA A 137 -16.26 -4.55 -5.68
C ALA A 137 -17.04 -4.73 -4.39
N ASP A 138 -17.29 -5.96 -3.96
CA ASP A 138 -18.05 -6.23 -2.73
C ASP A 138 -17.27 -7.11 -1.77
N TYR A 139 -17.55 -6.98 -0.46
CA TYR A 139 -16.87 -7.76 0.58
C TYR A 139 -17.01 -9.29 0.39
N THR A 140 -18.09 -9.74 -0.25
CA THR A 140 -18.30 -11.15 -0.63
C THR A 140 -17.28 -11.66 -1.66
N ASN A 141 -16.67 -10.76 -2.44
CA ASN A 141 -15.69 -11.06 -3.47
C ASN A 141 -14.25 -10.80 -3.02
N LEU A 142 -14.03 -10.56 -1.71
CA LEU A 142 -12.70 -10.36 -1.17
C LEU A 142 -11.82 -11.59 -1.38
N ALA A 143 -10.86 -11.48 -2.30
CA ALA A 143 -9.84 -12.48 -2.55
C ALA A 143 -8.45 -11.83 -2.43
N LEU A 144 -7.79 -11.98 -1.29
CA LEU A 144 -6.47 -11.39 -1.08
C LEU A 144 -5.42 -12.08 -1.94
N LYS A 145 -4.54 -11.27 -2.53
CA LYS A 145 -3.35 -11.71 -3.26
C LYS A 145 -2.12 -11.41 -2.43
N ALA A 146 -1.08 -12.22 -2.57
CA ALA A 146 0.08 -12.14 -1.70
C ALA A 146 1.40 -12.26 -2.47
N SER A 147 2.43 -11.61 -1.94
CA SER A 147 3.79 -11.69 -2.46
C SER A 147 4.80 -11.72 -1.33
N ALA A 148 5.98 -12.26 -1.62
CA ALA A 148 7.12 -12.20 -0.72
C ALA A 148 8.36 -11.73 -1.49
N GLY A 149 9.33 -11.19 -0.77
CA GLY A 149 10.54 -10.70 -1.41
C GLY A 149 11.68 -10.40 -0.46
N LEU A 150 12.80 -10.03 -1.09
CA LEU A 150 14.05 -9.64 -0.46
C LEU A 150 14.37 -8.20 -0.86
N GLY A 151 15.06 -7.49 0.03
CA GLY A 151 15.39 -6.10 -0.18
C GLY A 151 16.72 -5.68 0.39
N VAL A 152 17.20 -4.54 -0.09
CA VAL A 152 18.34 -3.81 0.44
C VAL A 152 17.90 -2.39 0.77
N ARG A 153 18.32 -1.87 1.92
CA ARG A 153 18.10 -0.48 2.36
C ARG A 153 19.46 0.20 2.48
N TRP A 154 19.65 1.30 1.79
CA TRP A 154 20.86 2.10 1.84
C TRP A 154 20.54 3.48 2.42
N GLN A 155 21.21 3.81 3.52
CA GLN A 155 21.20 5.14 4.11
C GLN A 155 22.22 6.01 3.38
N SER A 156 21.81 6.56 2.23
CA SER A 156 22.70 7.41 1.42
C SER A 156 22.79 8.83 2.00
N PRO A 157 23.80 9.63 1.60
CA PRO A 157 23.90 11.04 2.02
C PRO A 157 22.70 11.92 1.62
N ILE A 158 21.93 11.50 0.62
CA ILE A 158 20.75 12.23 0.12
C ILE A 158 19.43 11.64 0.63
N GLY A 159 19.48 10.61 1.48
CA GLY A 159 18.32 9.96 2.08
C GLY A 159 18.27 8.44 1.90
N PRO A 160 17.26 7.78 2.50
CA PRO A 160 17.05 6.34 2.37
C PRO A 160 16.67 5.94 0.94
N ILE A 161 17.36 4.94 0.42
CA ILE A 161 17.08 4.27 -0.85
C ILE A 161 16.75 2.81 -0.56
N ARG A 162 15.73 2.27 -1.24
CA ARG A 162 15.34 0.86 -1.15
C ARG A 162 15.38 0.23 -2.52
N ALA A 163 15.93 -0.97 -2.60
CA ALA A 163 15.83 -1.84 -3.75
C ALA A 163 15.22 -3.18 -3.31
N ASP A 164 14.12 -3.59 -3.94
CA ASP A 164 13.39 -4.81 -3.60
C ASP A 164 13.21 -5.71 -4.82
N VAL A 165 13.33 -7.02 -4.61
CA VAL A 165 12.89 -8.04 -5.56
C VAL A 165 11.76 -8.82 -4.93
N ALA A 166 10.59 -8.78 -5.57
CA ALA A 166 9.37 -9.42 -5.09
C ALA A 166 8.86 -10.46 -6.08
N ARG A 167 8.15 -11.46 -5.56
CA ARG A 167 7.45 -12.48 -6.36
C ARG A 167 6.04 -12.71 -5.83
N ALA A 168 5.06 -12.71 -6.73
CA ALA A 168 3.69 -13.13 -6.43
C ALA A 168 3.66 -14.62 -6.05
N LEU A 169 2.93 -14.98 -5.00
CA LEU A 169 2.86 -16.36 -4.51
C LEU A 169 2.05 -17.28 -5.43
N ASP A 170 1.15 -16.72 -6.23
CA ASP A 170 0.40 -17.42 -7.28
C ASP A 170 1.01 -17.25 -8.68
N GLY A 171 2.24 -16.72 -8.77
CA GLY A 171 2.93 -16.43 -10.02
C GLY A 171 4.37 -16.93 -10.08
N SER A 172 4.98 -16.81 -11.26
CA SER A 172 6.36 -17.21 -11.53
C SER A 172 7.33 -16.05 -11.76
N GLY A 173 6.82 -14.85 -12.05
CA GLY A 173 7.65 -13.68 -12.35
C GLY A 173 8.22 -12.98 -11.12
N TYR A 174 9.42 -12.41 -11.28
CA TYR A 174 10.02 -11.50 -10.32
C TYR A 174 9.82 -10.05 -10.76
N ARG A 175 9.69 -9.15 -9.78
CA ARG A 175 9.58 -7.70 -10.01
C ARG A 175 10.63 -6.96 -9.20
N LEU A 176 11.26 -5.99 -9.84
CA LEU A 176 12.22 -5.09 -9.22
C LEU A 176 11.54 -3.78 -8.87
N HIS A 177 11.80 -3.28 -7.67
CA HIS A 177 11.31 -1.98 -7.19
C HIS A 177 12.48 -1.16 -6.67
N VAL A 178 12.47 0.13 -6.98
CA VAL A 178 13.45 1.08 -6.44
C VAL A 178 12.68 2.30 -5.94
N THR A 179 12.80 2.57 -4.64
CA THR A 179 12.09 3.68 -3.99
C THR A 179 13.06 4.53 -3.18
N MET A 180 12.70 5.79 -2.97
CA MET A 180 13.48 6.75 -2.20
C MET A 180 12.55 7.51 -1.26
N GLY A 181 12.98 7.73 -0.03
CA GLY A 181 12.23 8.48 0.97
C GLY A 181 12.03 7.74 2.28
N PRO A 182 11.67 8.48 3.34
CA PRO A 182 11.56 7.96 4.69
C PRO A 182 10.44 6.92 4.80
N ASP A 183 10.55 6.09 5.82
CA ASP A 183 9.61 4.99 6.11
C ASP A 183 8.20 5.49 6.39
N LEU A 184 8.06 6.59 7.13
CA LEU A 184 6.80 7.11 7.65
C LEU A 184 6.26 8.27 6.82
#